data_AF-A0A6L9F3I0-F1
#
_entry.id   AF-A0A6L9F3I0-F1
#
_cell.length_a   1.000
_cell.length_b   1.000
_cell.length_c   1.000
_cell.angle_alpha   90.00
_cell.angle_beta   90.00
_cell.angle_gamma   90.00
#
_symmetry.space_group_name_H-M   'P 1'
#
loop_
_entity.id
_entity.type
_entity.pdbx_description
1 polymer ?
#
loop_
_entity_poly.entity_id
_entity_poly.type
_entity_poly.pdbx_seq_one_letter_code
_entity_poly.pdbx_strand_id
1 'polypeptide(L)'
;MKNLKKKGLFSGLMLSALILASCSSDDDATAPAPEPPVAESNIVLSEIEYLGNRVELQNAGSTAANVEDYFLCLGPGTYRRVGDLNIVSGGTTIQPGGYLVVTYDQLNTTAGQINSANA
;
A
#
# COMPACT_ATOMS: atom_id res chain seq x y z
N MET A 1 60.95 37.70 39.14
CA MET A 1 60.67 39.05 38.62
C MET A 1 59.44 38.97 37.73
N LYS A 2 58.48 39.86 37.97
CA LYS A 2 57.22 40.01 37.21
C LYS A 2 57.55 40.53 35.80
N ASN A 3 56.72 40.20 34.80
CA ASN A 3 55.88 41.22 34.17
C ASN A 3 54.77 40.61 33.29
N LEU A 4 53.58 41.07 33.60
CA LEU A 4 52.27 40.86 33.00
C LEU A 4 51.99 42.03 32.06
N LYS A 5 51.25 41.83 30.95
CA LYS A 5 50.07 42.66 30.60
C LYS A 5 49.33 42.12 29.36
N LYS A 6 48.03 42.45 29.34
CA LYS A 6 46.88 41.82 28.64
C LYS A 6 46.51 42.51 27.32
N LYS A 7 45.97 41.68 26.40
CA LYS A 7 44.73 41.75 25.59
C LYS A 7 44.32 43.00 24.78
N GLY A 8 43.79 42.68 23.59
CA GLY A 8 42.83 43.40 22.72
C GLY A 8 43.11 42.99 21.27
N LEU A 9 42.43 42.09 20.54
CA LEU A 9 41.04 41.73 20.21
C LEU A 9 40.36 42.62 19.15
N PHE A 10 39.84 41.94 18.10
CA PHE A 10 39.00 42.37 16.96
C PHE A 10 39.75 43.12 15.82
N SER A 11 39.48 42.99 14.52
CA SER A 11 38.34 42.55 13.69
C SER A 11 38.88 42.45 12.23
N GLY A 12 38.38 41.75 11.22
CA GLY A 12 37.12 41.05 10.97
C GLY A 12 37.20 40.40 9.57
N LEU A 13 36.50 39.29 9.40
CA LEU A 13 36.49 38.38 8.26
C LEU A 13 35.14 38.50 7.52
N MET A 14 35.15 38.16 6.23
CA MET A 14 34.05 37.54 5.46
C MET A 14 32.99 38.44 4.80
N LEU A 15 33.17 38.53 3.48
CA LEU A 15 32.20 38.40 2.39
C LEU A 15 30.75 38.12 2.82
N SER A 16 29.89 39.13 2.68
CA SER A 16 28.44 38.98 2.79
C SER A 16 27.73 39.88 1.79
N ALA A 17 27.07 39.25 0.81
CA ALA A 17 25.95 39.82 0.07
C ALA A 17 25.00 38.66 -0.24
N LEU A 18 24.39 38.10 0.82
CA LEU A 18 23.25 37.20 0.70
C LEU A 18 21.99 38.04 0.47
N ILE A 19 21.25 37.61 -0.53
CA ILE A 19 19.98 38.17 -0.98
C ILE A 19 18.92 37.97 0.11
N LEU A 20 18.19 39.04 0.36
CA LEU A 20 17.04 39.27 1.23
C LEU A 20 16.21 38.02 1.59
N ALA A 21 16.37 37.55 2.84
CA ALA A 21 15.36 36.76 3.53
C ALA A 21 14.31 37.71 4.11
N SER A 22 13.15 37.79 3.45
CA SER A 22 11.92 38.36 3.98
C SER A 22 10.85 37.27 4.01
N CYS A 23 10.89 36.44 5.05
CA CYS A 23 9.72 35.75 5.58
C CYS A 23 9.72 35.96 7.10
N SER A 24 8.97 36.97 7.50
CA SER A 24 8.41 37.15 8.83
C SER A 24 7.32 36.09 9.07
N SER A 25 7.10 35.74 10.34
CA SER A 25 6.15 34.75 10.91
C SER A 25 6.86 33.41 11.18
N ASP A 26 7.31 33.11 12.40
CA ASP A 26 6.52 32.86 13.62
C ASP A 26 5.57 31.68 13.42
N ASP A 27 6.15 30.50 13.23
CA ASP A 27 5.52 29.20 13.47
C ASP A 27 6.65 28.17 13.65
N ASP A 28 6.90 27.80 14.90
CA ASP A 28 7.73 26.66 15.29
C ASP A 28 6.99 25.37 14.93
N ALA A 29 6.87 25.08 13.64
CA ALA A 29 6.48 23.78 13.14
C ALA A 29 7.75 22.98 12.90
N THR A 30 8.19 22.24 13.94
CA THR A 30 9.00 21.05 13.69
C THR A 30 8.22 20.21 12.68
N ALA A 31 8.69 20.16 11.44
CA ALA A 31 8.10 19.32 10.41
C ALA A 31 8.01 17.89 10.98
N PRO A 32 6.82 17.26 11.00
CA PRO A 32 6.73 15.89 11.45
C PRO A 32 7.69 15.05 10.61
N ALA A 33 8.45 14.18 11.27
CA ALA A 33 9.30 13.21 10.58
C ALA A 33 8.46 12.49 9.51
N PRO A 34 9.06 12.08 8.37
CA PRO A 34 8.33 11.31 7.37
C PRO A 34 7.66 10.13 8.06
N GLU A 35 6.33 10.10 8.02
CA GLU A 35 5.57 8.99 8.57
C GLU A 35 6.03 7.74 7.80
N PRO A 36 6.39 6.64 8.49
CA PRO A 36 6.76 5.42 7.79
C PRO A 36 5.63 5.03 6.83
N PRO A 37 5.93 4.51 5.63
CA PRO A 37 4.89 4.15 4.67
C PRO A 37 3.88 3.23 5.36
N VAL A 38 2.60 3.60 5.28
CA VAL A 38 1.52 2.81 5.85
C VAL A 38 1.57 1.43 5.22
N ALA A 39 1.64 0.41 6.07
CA ALA A 39 1.71 -0.96 5.61
C ALA A 39 0.30 -1.37 5.15
N GLU A 40 0.09 -1.46 3.84
CA GLU A 40 -1.24 -1.67 3.24
C GLU A 40 -1.42 -3.11 2.75
N SER A 41 -2.58 -3.69 3.06
CA SER A 41 -3.06 -4.89 2.37
C SER A 41 -3.62 -4.48 1.01
N ASN A 42 -3.20 -5.15 -0.06
CA ASN A 42 -3.71 -4.89 -1.41
C ASN A 42 -4.07 -6.22 -2.08
N ILE A 43 -5.36 -6.56 -2.05
CA ILE A 43 -5.88 -7.79 -2.65
C ILE A 43 -6.39 -7.49 -4.05
N VAL A 44 -5.81 -8.16 -5.04
CA VAL A 44 -6.19 -8.03 -6.45
C VAL A 44 -6.68 -9.36 -7.00
N LEU A 45 -7.56 -9.29 -8.00
CA LEU A 45 -7.85 -10.43 -8.87
C LEU A 45 -6.69 -10.55 -9.87
N SER A 46 -5.84 -11.56 -9.73
CA SER A 46 -4.65 -11.75 -10.57
C SER A 46 -4.91 -12.64 -11.78
N GLU A 47 -5.77 -13.66 -11.64
CA GLU A 47 -6.12 -14.59 -12.71
C GLU A 47 -7.58 -15.06 -12.65
N ILE A 48 -8.18 -15.24 -13.83
CA ILE A 48 -9.47 -15.90 -14.02
C ILE A 48 -9.28 -17.05 -15.01
N GLU A 49 -9.32 -18.28 -14.52
CA GLU A 49 -9.24 -19.48 -15.34
C GLU A 49 -10.64 -19.89 -15.80
N TYR A 50 -11.07 -19.34 -16.94
CA TYR A 50 -12.43 -19.52 -17.46
C TYR A 50 -12.85 -20.99 -17.64
N LEU A 51 -11.99 -21.83 -18.23
CA LEU A 51 -12.32 -23.25 -18.47
C LEU A 51 -12.15 -24.13 -17.23
N GLY A 52 -11.34 -23.70 -16.26
CA GLY A 52 -11.09 -24.42 -15.01
C GLY A 52 -12.01 -24.00 -13.86
N ASN A 53 -12.87 -23.00 -14.06
CA ASN A 53 -13.72 -22.38 -13.04
C ASN A 53 -12.92 -21.92 -11.82
N ARG A 54 -11.79 -21.24 -12.01
CA ARG A 54 -10.94 -20.77 -10.91
C ARG A 54 -10.72 -19.27 -10.95
N VAL A 55 -10.56 -18.72 -9.76
CA VAL A 55 -10.21 -17.32 -9.53
C VAL A 55 -9.00 -17.31 -8.61
N GLU A 56 -7.98 -16.55 -9.00
CA GLU A 56 -6.82 -16.26 -8.16
C GLU A 56 -6.93 -14.86 -7.55
N LEU A 57 -6.74 -14.80 -6.24
CA LEU A 57 -6.51 -13.58 -5.48
C LEU A 57 -5.05 -13.50 -5.10
N GLN A 58 -4.40 -12.37 -5.40
CA GLN A 58 -3.03 -12.11 -4.98
C GLN A 58 -3.01 -10.96 -3.98
N ASN A 59 -2.18 -11.09 -2.95
CA ASN A 59 -1.84 -9.96 -2.10
C ASN A 59 -0.61 -9.23 -2.67
N ALA A 60 -0.85 -8.15 -3.42
CA ALA A 60 0.17 -7.26 -3.94
C ALA A 60 0.64 -6.20 -2.92
N GLY A 61 0.14 -6.28 -1.68
CA GLY A 61 0.47 -5.37 -0.59
C GLY A 61 1.71 -5.79 0.19
N SER A 62 1.98 -5.06 1.28
CA SER A 62 3.14 -5.28 2.14
C SER A 62 2.81 -5.92 3.49
N THR A 63 1.53 -6.16 3.78
CA THR A 63 1.04 -6.84 5.00
C THR A 63 0.19 -8.05 4.67
N ALA A 64 0.15 -9.04 5.56
CA ALA A 64 -0.74 -10.19 5.42
C ALA A 64 -2.22 -9.75 5.53
N ALA A 65 -3.09 -10.38 4.74
CA ALA A 65 -4.50 -10.03 4.67
C ALA A 65 -5.39 -11.27 4.83
N ASN A 66 -6.35 -11.23 5.75
CA ASN A 66 -7.39 -12.25 5.84
C ASN A 66 -8.58 -11.86 4.94
N VAL A 67 -8.88 -12.70 3.97
CA VAL A 67 -9.95 -12.49 2.98
C VAL A 67 -11.15 -13.41 3.20
N GLU A 68 -11.23 -14.15 4.30
CA GLU A 68 -12.31 -15.12 4.55
C GLU A 68 -13.71 -14.51 4.40
N ASP A 69 -13.90 -13.29 4.88
CA ASP A 69 -15.18 -12.56 4.82
C ASP A 69 -15.34 -11.69 3.58
N TYR A 70 -14.41 -11.75 2.63
CA TYR A 70 -14.54 -11.00 1.38
C TYR A 70 -15.59 -11.65 0.51
N PHE A 71 -16.23 -10.85 -0.33
CA PHE A 71 -17.16 -11.33 -1.34
C PHE A 71 -16.56 -11.18 -2.73
N LEU A 72 -16.41 -12.29 -3.44
CA LEU A 72 -16.15 -12.28 -4.86
C LEU A 72 -17.44 -11.97 -5.61
N CYS A 73 -17.36 -10.95 -6.46
CA CYS A 73 -18.46 -10.52 -7.32
C CYS A 73 -17.88 -10.33 -8.72
N LEU A 74 -18.19 -11.27 -9.61
CA LEU A 74 -17.85 -11.18 -11.03
C LEU A 74 -19.05 -10.74 -11.88
N GLY A 75 -19.99 -10.02 -11.24
CA GLY A 75 -21.17 -9.40 -11.83
C GLY A 75 -22.45 -9.66 -11.03
N PRO A 76 -23.60 -9.08 -11.47
CA PRO A 76 -24.84 -9.10 -10.70
C PRO A 76 -25.26 -10.50 -10.26
N GLY A 77 -25.71 -10.64 -9.01
CA GLY A 77 -26.19 -11.93 -8.47
C GLY A 77 -25.12 -13.00 -8.24
N THR A 78 -23.83 -12.73 -8.49
CA THR A 78 -22.77 -13.73 -8.35
C THR A 78 -21.97 -13.66 -7.05
N TYR A 79 -22.41 -12.87 -6.07
CA TYR A 79 -21.70 -12.74 -4.80
C TYR A 79 -21.44 -14.12 -4.14
N ARG A 80 -20.18 -14.42 -3.86
CA ARG A 80 -19.74 -15.59 -3.09
C ARG A 80 -18.80 -15.12 -1.99
N ARG A 81 -19.08 -15.49 -0.73
CA ARG A 81 -18.13 -15.29 0.35
C ARG A 81 -16.93 -16.20 0.11
N VAL A 82 -15.72 -15.67 0.19
CA VAL A 82 -14.48 -16.42 -0.09
C VAL A 82 -14.32 -17.62 0.85
N GLY A 83 -14.64 -17.46 2.14
CA GLY A 83 -14.58 -18.55 3.12
C GLY A 83 -15.55 -19.71 2.88
N ASP A 84 -16.52 -19.55 1.97
CA ASP A 84 -17.50 -20.59 1.62
C ASP A 84 -17.11 -21.31 0.30
N LEU A 85 -16.07 -20.84 -0.39
CA LEU A 85 -15.60 -21.42 -1.64
C LEU A 85 -14.57 -22.53 -1.41
N ASN A 86 -14.54 -23.50 -2.33
CA ASN A 86 -13.52 -24.55 -2.28
C ASN A 86 -12.15 -23.99 -2.64
N ILE A 87 -11.19 -24.15 -1.72
CA ILE A 87 -9.81 -23.73 -1.91
C ILE A 87 -9.09 -24.77 -2.77
N VAL A 88 -8.52 -24.31 -3.88
CA VAL A 88 -7.66 -25.12 -4.76
C VAL A 88 -6.20 -25.02 -4.35
N SER A 89 -5.75 -23.83 -3.93
CA SER A 89 -4.38 -23.58 -3.46
C SER A 89 -4.31 -22.37 -2.54
N GLY A 90 -3.38 -22.36 -1.59
CA GLY A 90 -3.19 -21.26 -0.63
C GLY A 90 -4.11 -21.34 0.59
N GLY A 91 -4.46 -20.19 1.15
CA GLY A 91 -5.34 -20.06 2.32
C GLY A 91 -5.95 -18.66 2.43
N THR A 92 -6.97 -18.50 3.28
CA THR A 92 -7.71 -17.23 3.43
C THR A 92 -6.90 -16.12 4.07
N THR A 93 -5.81 -16.43 4.77
CA THR A 93 -4.79 -15.44 5.15
C THR A 93 -3.67 -15.44 4.11
N ILE A 94 -3.66 -14.43 3.24
CA ILE A 94 -2.70 -14.29 2.14
C ILE A 94 -1.52 -13.43 2.59
N GLN A 95 -0.33 -14.00 2.62
CA GLN A 95 0.92 -13.29 2.91
C GLN A 95 1.28 -12.32 1.78
N PRO A 96 2.11 -11.28 2.02
CA PRO A 96 2.62 -10.41 0.96
C PRO A 96 3.23 -11.20 -0.20
N GLY A 97 2.82 -10.91 -1.43
CA GLY A 97 3.20 -11.62 -2.65
C GLY A 97 2.59 -13.02 -2.82
N GLY A 98 1.86 -13.52 -1.82
CA GLY A 98 1.17 -14.80 -1.87
C GLY A 98 -0.16 -14.74 -2.63
N TYR A 99 -0.74 -15.92 -2.86
CA TYR A 99 -1.99 -16.08 -3.59
C TYR A 99 -2.94 -17.08 -2.91
N LEU A 100 -4.22 -16.95 -3.24
CA LEU A 100 -5.30 -17.88 -2.93
C LEU A 100 -6.03 -18.20 -4.24
N VAL A 101 -6.13 -19.48 -4.58
CA VAL A 101 -6.94 -19.96 -5.70
C VAL A 101 -8.18 -20.66 -5.15
N VAL A 102 -9.35 -20.22 -5.60
CA VAL A 102 -10.64 -20.81 -5.26
C VAL A 102 -11.40 -21.23 -6.51
N THR A 103 -12.28 -22.22 -6.38
CA THR A 103 -13.26 -22.52 -7.42
C THR A 103 -14.35 -21.45 -7.44
N TYR A 104 -14.85 -21.09 -8.62
CA TYR A 104 -15.96 -20.15 -8.80
C TYR A 104 -16.96 -20.69 -9.83
N ASP A 105 -18.14 -21.06 -9.35
CA ASP A 105 -19.19 -21.79 -10.09
C ASP A 105 -19.97 -20.96 -11.11
N GLN A 106 -19.62 -19.67 -11.24
CA GLN A 106 -20.29 -18.72 -12.14
C GLN A 106 -19.40 -18.30 -13.31
N LEU A 107 -18.30 -19.03 -13.56
CA LEU A 107 -17.53 -18.92 -14.80
C LEU A 107 -18.06 -19.91 -15.84
N ASN A 108 -17.99 -19.54 -17.11
CA ASN A 108 -18.36 -20.42 -18.24
C ASN A 108 -19.77 -21.04 -18.12
N THR A 109 -20.70 -20.36 -17.46
CA THR A 109 -22.09 -20.81 -17.32
C THR A 109 -22.92 -20.54 -18.58
N THR A 110 -22.51 -19.56 -19.37
CA THR A 110 -23.01 -19.27 -20.72
C THR A 110 -21.81 -19.04 -21.66
N ALA A 111 -21.93 -19.46 -22.92
CA ALA A 111 -20.82 -19.43 -23.88
C ALA A 111 -20.18 -18.03 -24.02
N GLY A 112 -18.96 -17.89 -23.49
CA GLY A 112 -18.12 -16.70 -23.63
C GLY A 112 -18.38 -15.60 -22.60
N GLN A 113 -19.09 -15.87 -21.49
CA GLN A 113 -19.41 -14.87 -20.47
C GLN A 113 -18.84 -15.22 -19.10
N ILE A 114 -18.34 -14.21 -18.40
CA ILE A 114 -18.08 -14.25 -16.97
C ILE A 114 -19.42 -13.92 -16.31
N ASN A 115 -20.13 -14.95 -15.81
CA ASN A 115 -21.53 -14.96 -15.33
C ASN A 115 -22.65 -15.07 -16.39
N SER A 116 -23.83 -15.54 -15.94
CA SER A 116 -25.07 -15.63 -16.72
C SER A 116 -26.07 -14.49 -16.43
N ALA A 117 -25.69 -13.46 -15.67
CA ALA A 117 -26.62 -12.44 -15.16
C ALA A 117 -27.12 -11.45 -16.22
N ASN A 118 -26.55 -11.51 -17.43
CA ASN A 118 -26.91 -10.66 -18.57
C ASN A 118 -27.47 -11.47 -19.76
N ALA A 119 -27.85 -12.73 -19.56
CA ALA A 119 -28.48 -13.59 -20.57
C ALA A 119 -30.01 -13.56 -20.49
#